data_AF-A0A8T0ZAU1-F1
#
_entry.id   AF-A0A8T0ZAU1-F1
#
_cell.length_a   1.000
_cell.length_b   1.000
_cell.length_c   1.000
_cell.angle_alpha   90.00
_cell.angle_beta   90.00
_cell.angle_gamma   90.00
#
_symmetry.space_group_name_H-M   'P 1'
#
loop_
_entity.id
_entity.type
_entity.pdbx_description
1 polymer ?
#
loop_
_entity_poly.entity_id
_entity_poly.type
_entity_poly.pdbx_seq_one_letter_code
_entity_poly.pdbx_strand_id
1 'polypeptide(L)'
;MDLVDRWKFSKVKKFETFWNSDKFGKDCLGADTSGLCMFNALKRDAELAGGPDFVTQRDIDEFVATELDSNGRDLTKGTTWKVVLRFPVAFEMMVVTSSTMLSPRTTLLLQNVLERGFWQIGLVDGIYLVAAYNHSFVGHGIVLTVQGNKRLIYDLEEGKPIASAEDWINFYAFVRPFIVYKLRSMIGIHMPM
;
A
#
# COMPACT_ATOMS: atom_id res chain seq x y z
N MET A 1 -18.98 -8.23 -7.07
CA MET A 1 -18.24 -9.38 -7.62
C MET A 1 -16.77 -9.10 -7.40
N ASP A 2 -16.08 -9.94 -6.63
CA ASP A 2 -14.67 -9.74 -6.29
C ASP A 2 -13.74 -9.95 -7.52
N LEU A 3 -12.46 -9.63 -7.37
CA LEU A 3 -11.46 -9.70 -8.45
C LEU A 3 -11.25 -11.12 -8.98
N VAL A 4 -11.27 -12.12 -8.09
CA VAL A 4 -11.08 -13.53 -8.45
C VAL A 4 -12.29 -14.06 -9.20
N ASP A 5 -13.49 -13.69 -8.79
CA ASP A 5 -14.73 -13.99 -9.48
C ASP A 5 -14.72 -13.35 -10.87
N ARG A 6 -14.42 -12.06 -11.00
CA ARG A 6 -14.34 -11.43 -12.33
C ARG A 6 -13.33 -12.13 -13.23
N TRP A 7 -12.19 -12.57 -12.69
CA TRP A 7 -11.20 -13.36 -13.44
C TRP A 7 -11.77 -14.69 -13.92
N LYS A 8 -12.37 -15.48 -13.02
CA LYS A 8 -12.99 -16.77 -13.34
C LYS A 8 -14.06 -16.64 -14.43
N PHE A 9 -14.81 -15.54 -14.44
CA PHE A 9 -15.82 -15.25 -15.45
C PHE A 9 -15.25 -14.72 -16.77
N SER A 10 -14.07 -14.11 -16.77
CA SER A 10 -13.42 -13.53 -17.96
C SER A 10 -12.91 -14.54 -18.99
N LYS A 11 -12.82 -15.83 -18.61
CA LYS A 11 -12.19 -16.91 -19.40
C LYS A 11 -10.72 -16.70 -19.76
N VAL A 12 -10.06 -15.68 -19.21
CA VAL A 12 -8.61 -15.45 -19.39
C VAL A 12 -7.82 -16.48 -18.58
N LYS A 13 -6.91 -17.23 -19.23
CA LYS A 13 -6.21 -18.37 -18.58
C LYS A 13 -5.30 -17.98 -17.41
N LYS A 14 -4.61 -16.86 -17.50
CA LYS A 14 -3.66 -16.39 -16.48
C LYS A 14 -4.23 -15.22 -15.71
N PHE A 15 -4.18 -15.29 -14.38
CA PHE A 15 -4.66 -14.21 -13.53
C PHE A 15 -3.90 -12.91 -13.80
N GLU A 16 -2.57 -12.92 -13.95
CA GLU A 16 -1.82 -11.67 -14.19
C GLU A 16 -2.21 -10.99 -15.50
N THR A 17 -2.53 -11.78 -16.52
CA THR A 17 -3.04 -11.27 -17.80
C THR A 17 -4.41 -10.61 -17.64
N PHE A 18 -5.30 -11.24 -16.87
CA PHE A 18 -6.60 -10.66 -16.56
C PHE A 18 -6.47 -9.40 -15.71
N TRP A 19 -5.74 -9.48 -14.60
CA TRP A 19 -5.50 -8.39 -13.66
C TRP A 19 -4.96 -7.14 -14.37
N ASN A 20 -3.99 -7.30 -15.28
CA ASN A 20 -3.47 -6.17 -16.06
C ASN A 20 -4.53 -5.47 -16.93
N SER A 21 -5.59 -6.19 -17.33
CA SER A 21 -6.71 -5.68 -18.12
C SER A 21 -7.94 -5.26 -17.29
N ASP A 22 -8.09 -5.79 -16.07
CA ASP A 22 -9.20 -5.50 -15.17
C ASP A 22 -8.90 -4.24 -14.37
N LYS A 23 -9.34 -3.10 -14.89
CA LYS A 23 -9.06 -1.77 -14.30
C LYS A 23 -9.39 -1.70 -12.81
N PHE A 24 -10.52 -2.29 -12.38
CA PHE A 24 -10.88 -2.28 -10.97
C PHE A 24 -9.93 -3.14 -10.13
N GLY A 25 -9.65 -4.38 -10.54
CA GLY A 25 -8.78 -5.29 -9.81
C GLY A 25 -7.32 -4.88 -9.78
N LYS A 26 -6.84 -4.27 -10.87
CA LYS A 26 -5.53 -3.62 -10.94
C LYS A 26 -5.35 -2.54 -9.89
N ASP A 27 -6.43 -1.81 -9.64
CA ASP A 27 -6.40 -0.66 -8.75
C ASP A 27 -6.82 -1.03 -7.31
N CYS A 28 -7.47 -2.19 -7.09
CA CYS A 28 -8.11 -2.58 -5.83
C CYS A 28 -7.16 -3.28 -4.84
N LEU A 29 -7.18 -2.80 -3.59
CA LEU A 29 -6.35 -3.19 -2.45
C LEU A 29 -7.27 -3.37 -1.23
N GLY A 30 -7.20 -4.48 -0.50
CA GLY A 30 -8.07 -4.74 0.67
C GLY A 30 -8.17 -6.22 1.05
N ALA A 31 -7.15 -6.76 1.73
CA ALA A 31 -7.10 -8.17 2.14
C ALA A 31 -7.21 -8.39 3.65
N ASP A 32 -7.17 -7.35 4.49
CA ASP A 32 -7.40 -7.54 5.92
C ASP A 32 -8.89 -7.75 6.20
N THR A 33 -9.19 -8.26 7.39
CA THR A 33 -10.55 -8.58 7.82
C THR A 33 -11.49 -7.37 7.82
N SER A 34 -10.94 -6.15 7.78
CA SER A 34 -11.66 -4.89 7.69
C SER A 34 -11.69 -4.29 6.29
N GLY A 35 -10.90 -4.78 5.33
CA GLY A 35 -10.71 -4.18 4.00
C GLY A 35 -9.92 -2.85 4.00
N LEU A 36 -9.35 -2.46 5.14
CA LEU A 36 -8.68 -1.18 5.37
C LEU A 36 -7.14 -1.29 5.39
N CYS A 37 -6.57 -2.41 4.94
CA CYS A 37 -5.13 -2.69 5.03
C CYS A 37 -4.23 -1.57 4.53
N MET A 38 -4.65 -0.85 3.48
CA MET A 38 -3.89 0.28 2.95
C MET A 38 -3.85 1.46 3.93
N PHE A 39 -4.95 1.76 4.62
CA PHE A 39 -5.00 2.84 5.62
C PHE A 39 -4.25 2.45 6.89
N ASN A 40 -4.33 1.18 7.29
CA ASN A 40 -3.53 0.64 8.39
C ASN A 40 -2.03 0.70 8.07
N ALA A 41 -1.64 0.41 6.83
CA ALA A 41 -0.27 0.57 6.38
C ALA A 41 0.18 2.05 6.36
N LEU A 42 -0.70 2.99 6.00
CA LEU A 42 -0.41 4.43 6.11
C LEU A 42 -0.21 4.88 7.56
N LYS A 43 -1.03 4.37 8.49
CA LYS A 43 -0.87 4.60 9.93
C LYS A 43 0.48 4.07 10.40
N ARG A 44 0.82 2.83 10.02
CA ARG A 44 2.08 2.20 10.41
C ARG A 44 3.31 2.91 9.82
N ASP A 45 3.20 3.39 8.59
CA ASP A 45 4.22 4.21 7.94
C ASP A 45 4.51 5.50 8.73
N ALA A 46 3.46 6.22 9.11
CA ALA A 46 3.56 7.43 9.92
C ALA A 46 4.21 7.17 11.29
N GLU A 47 3.83 6.08 11.96
CA GLU A 47 4.46 5.66 13.22
C GLU A 47 5.96 5.41 13.06
N LEU A 48 6.36 4.65 12.03
CA LEU A 48 7.76 4.32 11.76
C LEU A 48 8.58 5.55 11.33
N ALA A 49 7.94 6.55 10.73
CA ALA A 49 8.52 7.85 10.42
C ALA A 49 8.67 8.77 11.65
N GLY A 50 8.26 8.32 12.84
CA GLY A 50 8.35 9.07 14.10
C GLY A 50 7.15 9.97 14.37
N GLY A 51 6.05 9.80 13.64
CA GLY A 51 4.82 10.59 13.77
C GLY A 51 3.57 9.75 13.99
N PRO A 52 3.46 9.04 15.13
CA PRO A 52 2.29 8.20 15.43
C PRO A 52 0.95 8.97 15.42
N ASP A 53 0.99 10.29 15.64
CA ASP A 53 -0.22 11.14 15.63
C ASP A 53 -0.52 11.74 14.24
N PHE A 54 0.27 11.43 13.21
CA PHE A 54 0.04 11.98 11.86
C PHE A 54 -1.14 11.32 11.16
N VAL A 55 -1.33 10.01 11.38
CA VAL A 55 -2.48 9.23 10.90
C VAL A 55 -3.02 8.45 12.08
N THR A 56 -4.23 8.79 12.53
CA THR A 56 -4.87 8.13 13.68
C THR A 56 -5.98 7.20 13.21
N GLN A 57 -6.39 6.26 14.07
CA GLN A 57 -7.57 5.42 13.78
C GLN A 57 -8.82 6.27 13.55
N ARG A 58 -8.94 7.38 14.28
CA ARG A 58 -10.03 8.34 14.11
C ARG A 58 -10.06 8.93 12.70
N ASP A 59 -8.90 9.32 12.14
CA ASP A 59 -8.83 9.85 10.77
C ASP A 59 -9.31 8.77 9.77
N ILE A 60 -8.93 7.50 9.98
CA ILE A 60 -9.38 6.36 9.14
C ILE A 60 -10.89 6.19 9.24
N ASP A 61 -11.44 6.13 10.46
CA ASP A 61 -12.86 5.93 10.69
C ASP A 61 -13.70 7.08 10.10
N GLU A 62 -13.28 8.32 10.29
CA GLU A 62 -13.93 9.51 9.72
C GLU A 62 -13.92 9.47 8.18
N PHE A 63 -12.81 9.03 7.57
CA PHE A 63 -12.70 8.88 6.12
C PHE A 63 -13.63 7.81 5.57
N VAL A 64 -13.64 6.63 6.20
CA VAL A 64 -14.48 5.49 5.80
C VAL A 64 -15.95 5.88 5.89
N ALA A 65 -16.37 6.52 6.97
CA ALA A 65 -17.74 7.02 7.12
C ALA A 65 -18.11 8.04 6.03
N THR A 66 -17.22 8.99 5.73
CA THR A 66 -17.44 10.02 4.70
C THR A 66 -17.52 9.42 3.30
N GLU A 67 -16.68 8.44 2.98
CA GLU A 67 -16.70 7.77 1.67
C GLU A 67 -17.97 6.92 1.49
N LEU A 68 -18.50 6.33 2.56
CA LEU A 68 -19.78 5.65 2.51
C LEU A 68 -20.94 6.64 2.33
N ASP A 69 -21.00 7.69 3.15
CA ASP A 69 -22.12 8.65 3.15
C ASP A 69 -22.15 9.53 1.89
N SER A 70 -21.05 10.22 1.59
CA SER A 70 -20.99 11.20 0.51
C SER A 70 -20.80 10.58 -0.88
N ASN A 71 -20.38 9.32 -0.94
CA ASN A 71 -20.01 8.69 -2.21
C ASN A 71 -20.54 7.27 -2.43
N GLY A 72 -21.25 6.69 -1.46
CA GLY A 72 -21.78 5.32 -1.56
C GLY A 72 -20.70 4.24 -1.65
N ARG A 73 -19.46 4.53 -1.23
CA ARG A 73 -18.33 3.60 -1.31
C ARG A 73 -18.05 2.97 0.05
N ASP A 74 -18.41 1.71 0.18
CA ASP A 74 -18.07 0.89 1.34
C ASP A 74 -16.61 0.42 1.24
N LEU A 75 -15.71 1.14 1.91
CA LEU A 75 -14.28 0.85 1.88
C LEU A 75 -13.90 -0.44 2.61
N THR A 76 -14.81 -1.01 3.41
CA THR A 76 -14.57 -2.29 4.10
C THR A 76 -14.53 -3.49 3.14
N LYS A 77 -14.90 -3.26 1.88
CA LYS A 77 -14.85 -4.24 0.79
C LYS A 77 -13.60 -4.09 -0.08
N GLY A 78 -12.61 -3.34 0.41
CA GLY A 78 -11.43 -2.94 -0.33
C GLY A 78 -11.63 -1.66 -1.12
N THR A 79 -10.53 -1.04 -1.54
CA THR A 79 -10.53 0.29 -2.16
C THR A 79 -9.49 0.41 -3.26
N THR A 80 -9.62 1.45 -4.08
CA THR A 80 -8.63 1.71 -5.15
C THR A 80 -7.49 2.61 -4.67
N TRP A 81 -6.30 2.50 -5.25
CA TRP A 81 -5.20 3.46 -4.98
C TRP A 81 -5.63 4.92 -5.18
N LYS A 82 -6.49 5.19 -6.18
CA LYS A 82 -7.04 6.54 -6.41
C LYS A 82 -7.84 7.06 -5.20
N VAL A 83 -8.57 6.19 -4.51
CA VAL A 83 -9.31 6.54 -3.29
C VAL A 83 -8.35 6.66 -2.11
N VAL A 84 -7.35 5.78 -1.99
CA VAL A 84 -6.29 5.89 -0.96
C VAL A 84 -5.58 7.25 -1.04
N LEU A 85 -5.28 7.75 -2.25
CA LEU A 85 -4.67 9.07 -2.43
C LEU A 85 -5.56 10.26 -2.01
N ARG A 86 -6.87 10.05 -1.82
CA ARG A 86 -7.77 11.11 -1.30
C ARG A 86 -7.68 11.25 0.21
N PHE A 87 -7.23 10.21 0.92
CA PHE A 87 -7.12 10.24 2.37
C PHE A 87 -6.16 11.34 2.85
N PRO A 88 -4.89 11.42 2.38
CA PRO A 88 -4.00 12.51 2.79
C PRO A 88 -4.56 13.91 2.46
N VAL A 89 -5.29 14.04 1.35
CA VAL A 89 -5.92 15.31 0.94
C VAL A 89 -7.04 15.70 1.91
N ALA A 90 -7.87 14.74 2.34
CA ALA A 90 -8.98 14.98 3.25
C ALA A 90 -8.53 15.47 4.64
N PHE A 91 -7.30 15.14 5.05
CA PHE A 91 -6.76 15.50 6.37
C PHE A 91 -5.57 16.45 6.31
N GLU A 92 -5.37 17.15 5.18
CA GLU A 92 -4.27 18.11 5.00
C GLU A 92 -2.92 17.53 5.41
N MET A 93 -2.65 16.32 4.95
CA MET A 93 -1.38 15.62 5.19
C MET A 93 -0.44 15.87 4.02
N MET A 94 0.82 16.17 4.33
CA MET A 94 1.89 16.20 3.34
C MET A 94 2.37 14.77 3.09
N VAL A 95 2.35 14.36 1.83
CA VAL A 95 2.92 13.08 1.42
C VAL A 95 4.23 13.35 0.70
N VAL A 96 5.33 12.84 1.25
CA VAL A 96 6.60 12.80 0.53
C VAL A 96 6.62 11.51 -0.30
N THR A 97 6.30 11.65 -1.59
CA THR A 97 6.58 10.61 -2.59
C THR A 97 7.82 11.04 -3.37
N SER A 98 8.90 10.27 -3.38
CA SER A 98 10.01 10.59 -4.29
C SER A 98 9.55 10.35 -5.73
N SER A 99 9.53 11.39 -6.55
CA SER A 99 9.24 11.30 -8.00
C SER A 99 10.37 10.63 -8.81
N THR A 100 11.51 10.34 -8.18
CA THR A 100 12.74 9.84 -8.83
C THR A 100 12.89 8.32 -8.93
N MET A 101 11.99 7.50 -8.38
CA MET A 101 12.32 6.07 -8.14
C MET A 101 11.46 5.02 -8.84
N LEU A 102 10.64 5.33 -9.84
CA LEU A 102 10.23 4.30 -10.80
C LEU A 102 10.10 4.92 -12.20
N SER A 103 11.11 4.71 -13.05
CA SER A 103 10.91 4.87 -14.48
C SER A 103 9.74 3.95 -14.92
N PRO A 104 9.08 4.21 -16.05
CA PRO A 104 8.13 3.25 -16.62
C PRO A 104 8.71 1.82 -16.72
N ARG A 105 10.04 1.67 -16.84
CA ARG A 105 10.73 0.36 -16.81
C ARG A 105 10.72 -0.29 -15.42
N THR A 106 10.76 0.47 -14.33
CA THR A 106 10.75 -0.07 -12.96
C THR A 106 9.34 -0.50 -12.54
N THR A 107 8.30 0.20 -13.02
CA THR A 107 6.90 -0.27 -12.93
C THR A 107 6.67 -1.53 -13.79
N LEU A 108 7.31 -1.62 -14.96
CA LEU A 108 7.28 -2.81 -15.83
C LEU A 108 8.07 -4.00 -15.25
N LEU A 109 9.16 -3.74 -14.52
CA LEU A 109 9.91 -4.76 -13.77
C LEU A 109 9.08 -5.30 -12.60
N LEU A 110 8.45 -4.44 -11.78
CA LEU A 110 7.58 -4.86 -10.69
C LEU A 110 6.37 -5.69 -11.16
N GLN A 111 5.76 -5.34 -12.30
CA GLN A 111 4.70 -6.16 -12.92
C GLN A 111 5.14 -7.57 -13.34
N ASN A 112 6.46 -7.85 -13.38
CA ASN A 112 7.04 -9.15 -13.72
C ASN A 112 7.86 -9.77 -12.58
N VAL A 113 7.87 -9.17 -11.38
CA VAL A 113 8.59 -9.71 -10.22
C VAL A 113 7.68 -10.73 -9.51
N LEU A 114 7.82 -11.99 -9.92
CA LEU A 114 7.58 -13.13 -9.02
C LEU A 114 8.54 -13.00 -7.82
N GLU A 115 8.11 -13.40 -6.62
CA GLU A 115 8.84 -13.41 -5.32
C GLU A 115 10.37 -13.25 -5.39
N ARG A 116 11.04 -14.07 -6.20
CA ARG A 116 12.51 -14.14 -6.35
C ARG A 116 13.19 -12.84 -6.77
N GLY A 117 12.47 -11.89 -7.38
CA GLY A 117 13.02 -10.62 -7.84
C GLY A 117 12.91 -9.47 -6.84
N PHE A 118 12.04 -9.56 -5.82
CA PHE A 118 11.80 -8.45 -4.89
C PHE A 118 13.05 -8.08 -4.11
N TRP A 119 13.80 -9.10 -3.65
CA TRP A 119 15.05 -8.89 -2.95
C TRP A 119 16.18 -8.35 -3.84
N GLN A 120 16.02 -8.41 -5.16
CA GLN A 120 16.99 -7.90 -6.15
C GLN A 120 16.72 -6.44 -6.52
N ILE A 121 15.60 -5.86 -6.07
CA ILE A 121 15.32 -4.44 -6.28
C ILE A 121 16.28 -3.63 -5.42
N GLY A 122 17.09 -2.79 -6.08
CA GLY A 122 18.03 -1.86 -5.44
C GLY A 122 17.33 -0.70 -4.73
N LEU A 123 16.55 -1.02 -3.70
CA LEU A 123 15.94 -0.02 -2.82
C LEU A 123 17.02 0.61 -1.95
N VAL A 124 16.93 1.93 -1.78
CA VAL A 124 17.75 2.67 -0.82
C VAL A 124 17.11 2.63 0.57
N ASP A 125 17.86 3.01 1.59
CA ASP A 125 17.37 3.10 2.96
C ASP A 125 16.13 4.01 3.05
N GLY A 126 15.11 3.55 3.77
CA GLY A 126 13.85 4.29 3.88
C GLY A 126 12.64 3.42 4.25
N ILE A 127 11.48 4.05 4.23
CA ILE A 127 10.18 3.43 4.50
C ILE A 127 9.35 3.45 3.21
N TYR A 128 8.71 2.32 2.91
CA TYR A 128 7.99 2.09 1.68
C TYR A 128 6.62 1.50 1.96
N LEU A 129 5.61 2.03 1.27
CA LEU A 129 4.30 1.41 1.18
C LEU A 129 4.32 0.37 0.06
N VAL A 130 3.82 -0.82 0.36
CA VAL A 130 3.84 -1.96 -0.54
C VAL A 130 2.43 -2.50 -0.70
N ALA A 131 2.01 -2.68 -1.96
CA ALA A 131 0.83 -3.46 -2.29
C ALA A 131 1.27 -4.79 -2.88
N ALA A 132 0.74 -5.88 -2.33
CA ALA A 132 1.08 -7.24 -2.70
C ALA A 132 -0.17 -8.12 -2.79
N TYR A 133 -0.11 -9.22 -3.54
CA TYR A 133 -1.20 -10.18 -3.62
C TYR A 133 -0.69 -11.56 -3.21
N ASN A 134 -1.50 -12.28 -2.44
CA ASN A 134 -1.17 -13.65 -2.03
C ASN A 134 -1.46 -14.69 -3.13
N HIS A 135 -1.18 -15.97 -2.88
CA HIS A 135 -1.43 -17.05 -3.85
C HIS A 135 -2.92 -17.26 -4.20
N SER A 136 -3.82 -16.74 -3.37
CA SER A 136 -5.27 -16.67 -3.63
C SER A 136 -5.68 -15.38 -4.34
N PHE A 137 -4.72 -14.56 -4.76
CA PHE A 137 -4.91 -13.27 -5.44
C PHE A 137 -5.74 -12.25 -4.65
N VAL A 138 -5.62 -12.29 -3.32
CA VAL A 138 -6.18 -11.27 -2.43
C VAL A 138 -5.11 -10.20 -2.19
N GLY A 139 -5.45 -8.94 -2.48
CA GLY A 139 -4.51 -7.82 -2.47
C GLY A 139 -4.41 -7.13 -1.11
N HIS A 140 -3.20 -6.98 -0.56
CA HIS A 140 -2.92 -6.48 0.77
C HIS A 140 -1.93 -5.31 0.75
N GLY A 141 -2.03 -4.44 1.76
CA GLY A 141 -1.14 -3.31 1.99
C GLY A 141 -0.22 -3.57 3.18
N ILE A 142 1.09 -3.40 3.00
CA ILE A 142 2.11 -3.56 4.05
C ILE A 142 3.11 -2.42 4.01
N VAL A 143 3.86 -2.24 5.10
CA VAL A 143 5.01 -1.33 5.14
C VAL A 143 6.31 -2.10 5.09
N LEU A 144 7.27 -1.64 4.30
CA LEU A 144 8.61 -2.18 4.20
C LEU A 144 9.61 -1.13 4.67
N THR A 145 10.49 -1.47 5.60
CA THR A 145 11.68 -0.66 5.90
C THR A 145 12.92 -1.28 5.28
N VAL A 146 13.83 -0.43 4.80
CA VAL A 146 15.13 -0.81 4.24
C VAL A 146 16.21 -0.06 5.02
N GLN A 147 17.20 -0.79 5.51
CA GLN A 147 18.38 -0.24 6.18
C GLN A 147 19.61 -1.08 5.80
N GLY A 148 20.45 -0.55 4.90
CA GLY A 148 21.47 -1.31 4.20
C GLY A 148 20.87 -2.56 3.54
N ASN A 149 21.38 -3.73 3.94
CA ASN A 149 20.89 -5.01 3.42
C ASN A 149 19.70 -5.58 4.20
N LYS A 150 19.28 -4.92 5.29
CA LYS A 150 18.17 -5.38 6.11
C LYS A 150 16.87 -4.85 5.53
N ARG A 151 15.92 -5.75 5.25
CA ARG A 151 14.55 -5.35 4.94
C ARG A 151 13.58 -6.01 5.90
N LEU A 152 12.60 -5.26 6.37
CA LEU A 152 11.63 -5.68 7.36
C LEU A 152 10.21 -5.32 6.90
N ILE A 153 9.31 -6.29 6.98
CA ILE A 153 7.91 -6.15 6.61
C ILE A 153 7.07 -5.96 7.87
N TYR A 154 6.20 -4.95 7.83
CA TYR A 154 5.24 -4.62 8.87
C TYR A 154 3.85 -4.77 8.26
N ASP A 155 3.21 -5.87 8.63
CA ASP A 155 1.91 -6.30 8.10
C ASP A 155 0.77 -6.03 9.08
N LEU A 156 1.06 -6.19 10.37
CA LEU A 156 0.13 -5.97 11.46
C LEU A 156 0.23 -4.52 11.97
N GLU A 157 -0.92 -3.99 12.38
CA GLU A 157 -1.02 -2.71 13.08
C GLU A 157 -0.16 -2.72 14.35
N GLU A 158 -0.19 -3.85 15.07
CA GLU A 158 0.66 -4.15 16.22
C GLU A 158 1.41 -5.47 15.98
N GLY A 159 2.75 -5.46 16.06
CA GLY A 159 3.52 -6.68 15.88
C GLY A 159 5.00 -6.46 15.63
N LYS A 160 5.77 -7.56 15.81
CA LYS A 160 7.17 -7.60 15.40
C LYS A 160 7.22 -7.68 13.88
N PRO A 161 8.10 -6.91 13.21
CA PRO A 161 8.28 -7.06 11.78
C PRO A 161 8.82 -8.44 11.44
N ILE A 162 8.47 -8.92 10.26
CA ILE A 162 8.97 -10.18 9.71
C ILE A 162 10.06 -9.91 8.67
N ALA A 163 11.01 -10.83 8.55
CA ALA A 163 12.11 -10.72 7.60
C ALA A 163 11.74 -11.24 6.20
N SER A 164 10.68 -12.03 6.08
CA SER A 164 10.18 -12.56 4.82
C SER A 164 8.68 -12.82 4.90
N ALA A 165 8.01 -12.61 3.77
CA ALA A 165 6.61 -12.98 3.54
C ALA A 165 6.49 -13.86 2.28
N GLU A 166 7.59 -14.54 1.89
CA GLU A 166 7.67 -15.36 0.67
C GLU A 166 6.64 -16.49 0.66
N ASP A 167 6.34 -17.11 1.79
CA ASP A 167 5.33 -18.19 1.84
C ASP A 167 3.89 -17.68 1.64
N TRP A 168 3.70 -16.36 1.58
CA TRP A 168 2.38 -15.73 1.50
C TRP A 168 2.19 -14.88 0.24
N ILE A 169 3.20 -14.08 -0.16
CA ILE A 169 3.10 -13.10 -1.23
C ILE A 169 3.45 -13.74 -2.58
N ASN A 170 2.46 -13.85 -3.46
CA ASN A 170 2.65 -14.36 -4.81
C ASN A 170 3.25 -13.32 -5.78
N PHE A 171 2.79 -12.06 -5.72
CA PHE A 171 3.39 -10.97 -6.49
C PHE A 171 3.20 -9.59 -5.86
N TYR A 172 4.10 -8.66 -6.16
CA TYR A 172 4.04 -7.27 -5.73
C TYR A 172 3.44 -6.38 -6.82
N ALA A 173 2.38 -5.64 -6.50
CA ALA A 173 1.79 -4.68 -7.42
C ALA A 173 2.51 -3.33 -7.43
N PHE A 174 2.96 -2.86 -6.27
CA PHE A 174 3.90 -1.73 -6.19
C PHE A 174 4.69 -1.74 -4.89
N VAL A 175 5.84 -1.05 -4.95
CA VAL A 175 6.66 -0.64 -3.81
C VAL A 175 6.94 0.84 -4.01
N ARG A 176 6.54 1.70 -3.07
CA ARG A 176 6.67 3.16 -3.22
C ARG A 176 7.23 3.78 -1.95
N PRO A 177 8.26 4.63 -2.04
CA PRO A 177 8.62 5.47 -0.91
C PRO A 177 7.42 6.39 -0.64
N PHE A 178 6.93 6.34 0.58
CA PHE A 178 5.75 7.04 1.02
C PHE A 178 6.02 7.43 2.45
N ILE A 179 5.96 8.72 2.76
CA ILE A 179 6.01 9.19 4.14
C ILE A 179 4.90 10.22 4.30
N VAL A 180 4.03 10.00 5.27
CA VAL A 180 2.93 10.92 5.62
C VAL A 180 3.34 11.82 6.78
N TYR A 181 3.12 13.12 6.64
CA TYR A 181 3.27 14.13 7.69
C TYR A 181 1.98 14.92 7.88
N LYS A 182 1.65 15.31 9.12
CA LYS A 182 0.56 16.24 9.39
C LYS A 182 1.06 17.68 9.24
N LEU A 183 0.37 18.53 8.49
CA LEU A 183 0.84 19.90 8.22
C LEU A 183 0.95 20.77 9.48
N ARG A 184 0.12 20.50 10.51
CA ARG A 184 0.13 21.27 11.77
C ARG A 184 1.34 21.01 12.68
N SER A 185 2.14 19.97 12.41
CA SER A 185 3.37 19.65 13.17
C SER A 185 4.64 20.27 12.56
N MET A 186 4.55 20.98 11.43
CA MET A 186 5.71 21.56 10.74
C MET A 186 6.19 22.91 11.33
N ILE A 187 5.53 23.45 12.37
CA ILE A 187 6.06 24.58 13.14
C ILE A 187 7.13 24.05 14.11
N GLY A 188 8.28 23.59 13.58
CA GLY A 188 9.43 23.24 14.44
C GLY A 188 10.37 22.12 13.97
N ILE A 189 10.10 21.41 12.88
CA ILE A 189 10.97 20.32 12.43
C ILE A 189 11.97 20.85 11.39
N HIS A 190 13.25 20.88 11.76
CA HIS A 190 14.35 21.12 10.82
C HIS A 190 14.49 19.89 9.92
N MET A 191 14.22 20.02 8.62
CA MET A 191 14.52 18.95 7.66
C MET A 191 16.04 18.79 7.55
N PRO A 192 16.61 17.58 7.69
CA PRO A 192 17.98 17.35 7.26
C PRO A 192 18.01 17.43 5.73
N MET A 193 18.89 18.29 5.21
CA MET A 193 19.27 18.35 3.79
C MET A 193 20.00 17.07 3.36
#